data_AF-A0A0D6LTW9-F1
#
_entry.id   AF-A0A0D6LTW9-F1
#
_cell.length_a   1.000
_cell.length_b   1.000
_cell.length_c   1.000
_cell.angle_alpha   90.00
_cell.angle_beta   90.00
_cell.angle_gamma   90.00
#
_symmetry.space_group_name_H-M   'P 1'
#
loop_
_entity.id
_entity.type
_entity.pdbx_description
1 polymer ?
#
loop_
_entity_poly.entity_id
_entity_poly.type
_entity_poly.pdbx_seq_one_letter_code
_entity_poly.pdbx_strand_id
1 'polypeptide(L)'
;MDFNCVKCPICLDIMVQACALRCGHSFCELCLDEAVNSDDRCPECRQPTQGICIPNLRLNDCIYAIVRRGDDALNEYNRRKAQNQAELSIRREARAILFSVLYNAKKPLTSEQIEHAWKRLRNCNSIQQNIKDEMLRIINQNRNFFEVTCQNGESVVSMRRSDGAGDTAQ
;
A
#
# COMPACT_ATOMS: atom_id res chain seq x y z
N MET A 1 -10.83 -27.89 14.74
CA MET A 1 -9.62 -27.09 14.44
C MET A 1 -9.99 -25.64 14.66
N ASP A 2 -9.19 -24.91 15.44
CA ASP A 2 -9.38 -23.47 15.59
C ASP A 2 -9.02 -22.77 14.26
N PHE A 3 -9.96 -21.99 13.71
CA PHE A 3 -9.79 -21.26 12.46
C PHE A 3 -9.08 -19.91 12.65
N ASN A 4 -8.65 -19.57 13.87
CA ASN A 4 -7.97 -18.31 14.14
C ASN A 4 -6.65 -18.15 13.38
N CYS A 5 -5.94 -19.24 13.06
CA CYS A 5 -4.66 -19.18 12.34
C CYS A 5 -4.78 -18.74 10.86
N VAL A 6 -5.99 -18.71 10.30
CA VAL A 6 -6.24 -18.25 8.92
C VAL A 6 -6.96 -16.91 8.85
N LYS A 7 -7.33 -16.32 10.00
CA LYS A 7 -7.94 -14.99 10.07
C LYS A 7 -6.87 -13.91 10.06
N CYS A 8 -7.14 -12.85 9.30
CA CYS A 8 -6.32 -11.66 9.28
C CYS A 8 -6.56 -10.89 10.58
N PRO A 9 -5.52 -10.59 11.38
CA PRO A 9 -5.72 -9.85 12.61
C PRO A 9 -6.23 -8.41 12.44
N ILE A 10 -6.09 -7.83 11.24
CA ILE A 10 -6.54 -6.46 10.94
C ILE A 10 -8.04 -6.43 10.61
N CYS A 11 -8.50 -7.26 9.66
CA CYS A 11 -9.91 -7.26 9.24
C CYS A 11 -10.77 -8.32 9.95
N LEU A 12 -10.16 -9.16 10.79
CA LEU A 12 -10.80 -10.21 11.59
C LEU A 12 -11.52 -11.31 10.79
N ASP A 13 -11.28 -11.35 9.49
CA ASP A 13 -11.86 -12.31 8.54
C ASP A 13 -10.75 -13.14 7.87
N ILE A 14 -11.11 -14.23 7.18
CA ILE A 14 -10.20 -15.11 6.45
C ILE A 14 -9.26 -14.27 5.58
N MET A 15 -7.96 -14.54 5.69
CA MET A 15 -6.94 -13.84 4.92
C MET A 15 -7.16 -14.03 3.42
N VAL A 16 -7.10 -12.93 2.68
CA VAL A 16 -7.15 -12.93 1.21
C VAL A 16 -5.78 -12.55 0.70
N GLN A 17 -5.17 -13.44 -0.10
CA GLN A 17 -3.79 -13.29 -0.56
C GLN A 17 -2.86 -13.01 0.62
N ALA A 18 -2.71 -14.00 1.51
CA ALA A 18 -1.91 -13.88 2.72
C ALA A 18 -0.46 -13.47 2.39
N CYS A 19 0.04 -12.47 3.12
CA CYS A 19 1.42 -12.02 3.11
C CYS A 19 1.98 -12.07 4.53
N ALA A 20 3.22 -12.54 4.66
CA ALA A 20 3.94 -12.62 5.92
C ALA A 20 5.01 -11.51 6.01
N LEU A 21 5.19 -11.01 7.22
CA LEU A 21 6.34 -10.18 7.60
C LEU A 21 7.49 -11.07 8.09
N ARG A 22 8.70 -10.52 8.21
CA ARG A 22 9.88 -11.26 8.73
C ARG A 22 9.67 -11.84 10.13
N CYS A 23 8.84 -11.19 10.95
CA CYS A 23 8.46 -11.68 12.28
C CYS A 23 7.55 -12.91 12.25
N GLY A 24 7.10 -13.36 11.08
CA GLY A 24 6.24 -14.54 10.88
C GLY A 24 4.74 -14.25 10.88
N HIS A 25 4.28 -13.08 11.36
CA HIS A 25 2.87 -12.72 11.34
C HIS A 25 2.35 -12.54 9.91
N SER A 26 1.16 -13.06 9.63
CA SER A 26 0.52 -13.03 8.32
C SER A 26 -0.78 -12.22 8.33
N PHE A 27 -1.04 -11.52 7.24
CA PHE A 27 -2.20 -10.64 7.05
C PHE A 27 -2.71 -10.73 5.61
N CYS A 28 -3.88 -10.19 5.29
CA CYS A 28 -4.26 -9.93 3.90
C CYS A 28 -3.24 -8.99 3.24
N GLU A 29 -2.89 -9.21 1.97
CA GLU A 29 -2.01 -8.31 1.21
C GLU A 29 -2.48 -6.85 1.27
N LEU A 30 -3.78 -6.60 1.06
CA LEU A 30 -4.36 -5.25 1.12
C LEU A 30 -4.28 -4.64 2.53
N CYS A 31 -4.59 -5.41 3.57
CA CYS A 31 -4.54 -4.90 4.95
C CYS A 31 -3.11 -4.55 5.36
N LEU A 32 -2.15 -5.39 4.94
CA LEU A 32 -0.75 -5.16 5.23
C LEU A 32 -0.23 -3.93 4.47
N ASP A 33 -0.62 -3.77 3.21
CA ASP A 33 -0.29 -2.61 2.38
C ASP A 33 -0.72 -1.29 3.04
N GLU A 34 -1.91 -1.19 3.63
CA GLU A 34 -2.32 0.01 4.38
C GLU A 34 -1.43 0.25 5.62
N ALA A 35 -1.24 -0.82 6.41
CA ALA A 35 -0.59 -0.73 7.71
C ALA A 35 0.88 -0.33 7.60
N VAL A 36 1.66 -1.01 6.75
CA VAL A 36 3.12 -0.80 6.67
C VAL A 36 3.52 0.47 5.94
N ASN A 37 2.65 0.99 5.07
CA ASN A 37 2.88 2.30 4.45
C ASN A 37 2.60 3.46 5.42
N SER A 38 1.78 3.23 6.44
CA SER A 38 1.50 4.21 7.50
C SER A 38 2.55 4.17 8.62
N ASP A 39 2.95 2.97 9.04
CA ASP A 39 3.92 2.71 10.10
C ASP A 39 4.70 1.42 9.76
N ASP A 40 6.01 1.51 9.55
CA ASP A 40 6.88 0.39 9.13
C ASP A 40 7.13 -0.63 10.26
N ARG A 41 6.07 -1.05 10.96
CA ARG A 41 6.08 -2.01 12.07
C ARG A 41 4.95 -3.01 11.91
N CYS A 42 5.19 -4.23 12.38
CA CYS A 42 4.18 -5.28 12.43
C CYS A 42 2.98 -4.84 13.30
N PRO A 43 1.73 -4.94 12.80
CA PRO A 43 0.55 -4.59 13.59
C PRO A 43 0.37 -5.41 14.87
N GLU A 44 0.85 -6.66 14.88
CA GLU A 44 0.77 -7.58 16.02
C GLU A 44 1.88 -7.34 17.05
N CYS A 45 3.14 -7.52 16.63
CA CYS A 45 4.29 -7.56 17.54
C CYS A 45 5.14 -6.28 17.55
N ARG A 46 4.78 -5.29 16.72
CA ARG A 46 5.47 -3.99 16.58
C ARG A 46 6.94 -4.06 16.14
N GLN A 47 7.45 -5.24 15.75
CA GLN A 47 8.79 -5.36 15.16
C GLN A 47 8.86 -4.62 13.81
N PRO A 48 9.97 -3.93 13.50
CA PRO A 48 10.16 -3.26 12.22
C PRO A 48 9.98 -4.21 11.03
N THR A 49 9.27 -3.78 9.99
CA THR A 49 9.06 -4.65 8.82
C THR A 49 10.22 -4.61 7.84
N GLN A 50 11.02 -3.54 7.88
CA GLN A 50 12.11 -3.28 6.94
C GLN A 50 11.61 -3.23 5.49
N GLY A 51 10.36 -2.80 5.28
CA GLY A 51 9.70 -2.76 3.98
C GLY A 51 9.50 -4.13 3.30
N ILE A 52 9.55 -5.23 4.04
CA ILE A 52 9.49 -6.58 3.46
C ILE A 52 8.17 -7.27 3.78
N CYS A 53 7.41 -7.52 2.72
CA CYS A 53 6.17 -8.28 2.72
C CYS A 53 6.31 -9.44 1.74
N ILE A 54 6.17 -10.67 2.22
CA ILE A 54 6.43 -11.89 1.43
C ILE A 54 5.11 -12.64 1.22
N PRO A 55 4.67 -12.92 -0.02
CA PRO A 55 3.48 -13.73 -0.26
C PRO A 55 3.60 -15.11 0.39
N ASN A 56 2.60 -15.49 1.20
CA ASN A 56 2.56 -16.79 1.87
C ASN A 56 1.72 -17.79 1.06
N LEU A 57 2.30 -18.33 -0.01
CA LEU A 57 1.62 -19.23 -0.94
C LEU A 57 1.07 -20.49 -0.26
N ARG A 58 1.80 -21.05 0.71
CA ARG A 58 1.36 -22.25 1.44
C ARG A 58 0.14 -21.98 2.31
N LEU A 59 0.12 -20.84 3.01
CA LEU A 59 -1.06 -20.45 3.77
C LEU A 59 -2.25 -20.17 2.84
N ASN A 60 -2.01 -19.57 1.67
CA ASN A 60 -3.05 -19.38 0.65
C ASN A 60 -3.66 -20.70 0.17
N ASP A 61 -2.84 -21.74 -0.07
CA ASP A 61 -3.33 -23.08 -0.42
C ASP A 61 -4.22 -23.66 0.69
N CYS A 62 -3.80 -23.53 1.95
CA CYS A 62 -4.57 -23.98 3.11
C CYS A 62 -5.91 -23.25 3.23
N ILE A 63 -5.89 -21.92 3.10
CA ILE A 63 -7.11 -21.08 3.10
C ILE A 63 -8.05 -21.51 1.99
N TYR A 64 -7.54 -21.68 0.77
CA TYR A 64 -8.34 -22.10 -0.37
C TYR A 64 -8.99 -23.48 -0.13
N ALA A 65 -8.23 -24.42 0.44
CA ALA A 65 -8.73 -25.74 0.80
C ALA A 65 -9.82 -25.73 1.89
N ILE A 66 -9.87 -24.68 2.72
CA ILE A 66 -10.91 -24.47 3.72
C ILE A 66 -12.15 -23.85 3.07
N VAL A 67 -12.00 -22.73 2.35
CA VAL A 67 -13.16 -21.98 1.81
C VAL A 67 -13.89 -22.75 0.71
N ARG A 68 -13.18 -23.58 -0.08
CA ARG A 68 -13.79 -24.39 -1.15
C ARG A 68 -14.75 -25.48 -0.64
N ARG A 69 -14.88 -25.67 0.67
CA ARG A 69 -15.79 -26.67 1.26
C ARG A 69 -17.25 -26.21 1.29
N GLY A 70 -17.51 -24.90 1.12
CA GLY A 70 -18.85 -24.35 1.08
C GLY A 70 -18.95 -23.25 0.03
N ASP A 71 -19.99 -23.31 -0.81
CA ASP A 71 -20.14 -22.42 -1.96
C ASP A 71 -20.22 -20.95 -1.54
N ASP A 72 -20.98 -20.63 -0.49
CA ASP A 72 -21.10 -19.26 0.03
C ASP A 72 -19.75 -18.71 0.51
N ALA A 73 -18.97 -19.52 1.22
CA ALA A 73 -17.66 -19.13 1.71
C ALA A 73 -16.65 -18.91 0.57
N LEU A 74 -16.70 -19.77 -0.46
CA LEU A 74 -15.87 -19.63 -1.66
C LEU A 74 -16.25 -18.38 -2.47
N ASN A 75 -17.55 -18.12 -2.65
CA ASN A 75 -18.05 -16.94 -3.34
C ASN A 75 -17.64 -15.65 -2.64
N GLU A 76 -17.80 -15.60 -1.31
CA GLU A 76 -17.39 -14.46 -0.50
C GLU A 76 -15.86 -14.23 -0.58
N TYR A 77 -15.07 -15.30 -0.47
CA TYR A 77 -13.61 -15.22 -0.62
C TYR A 77 -13.21 -14.67 -2.00
N ASN A 78 -13.82 -15.16 -3.07
CA ASN A 78 -13.54 -14.69 -4.43
C ASN A 78 -13.96 -13.23 -4.64
N ARG A 79 -15.10 -12.81 -4.07
CA ARG A 79 -15.57 -11.42 -4.09
C ARG A 79 -14.56 -10.50 -3.40
N ARG A 80 -14.13 -10.85 -2.17
CA ARG A 80 -13.12 -10.09 -1.41
C ARG A 80 -11.78 -10.08 -2.15
N LYS A 81 -11.37 -11.19 -2.79
CA LYS A 81 -10.16 -11.24 -3.61
C LYS A 81 -10.21 -10.27 -4.78
N ALA A 82 -11.30 -10.26 -5.56
CA ALA A 82 -11.45 -9.33 -6.68
C ALA A 82 -11.44 -7.86 -6.22
N GLN A 83 -12.14 -7.54 -5.13
CA GLN A 83 -12.16 -6.20 -4.54
C GLN A 83 -10.77 -5.78 -4.06
N ASN A 84 -10.07 -6.64 -3.32
CA ASN A 84 -8.74 -6.35 -2.81
C ASN A 84 -7.73 -6.13 -3.94
N GLN A 85 -7.83 -6.90 -5.02
CA GLN A 85 -6.95 -6.75 -6.18
C GLN A 85 -7.18 -5.44 -6.94
N ALA A 86 -8.44 -5.06 -7.14
CA ALA A 86 -8.80 -3.78 -7.78
C ALA A 86 -8.32 -2.58 -6.94
N GLU A 87 -8.49 -2.66 -5.62
CA GLU A 87 -8.01 -1.64 -4.69
C GLU A 87 -6.46 -1.55 -4.73
N LEU A 88 -5.76 -2.68 -4.58
CA LEU A 88 -4.30 -2.73 -4.64
C LEU A 88 -3.75 -2.19 -5.97
N SER A 89 -4.41 -2.43 -7.10
CA SER A 89 -3.96 -1.89 -8.39
C SER A 89 -3.99 -0.36 -8.41
N ILE A 90 -5.04 0.25 -7.88
CA ILE A 90 -5.18 1.71 -7.79
C ILE A 90 -4.06 2.27 -6.90
N ARG A 91 -3.85 1.69 -5.72
CA ARG A 91 -2.84 2.17 -4.76
C ARG A 91 -1.42 2.05 -5.29
N ARG A 92 -1.12 0.94 -6.00
CA ARG A 92 0.19 0.72 -6.64
C ARG A 92 0.44 1.73 -7.74
N GLU A 93 -0.57 2.02 -8.56
CA GLU A 93 -0.46 3.01 -9.63
C GLU A 93 -0.30 4.42 -9.08
N ALA A 94 -1.10 4.80 -8.08
CA ALA A 94 -0.98 6.09 -7.38
C ALA A 94 0.42 6.27 -6.77
N ARG A 95 0.96 5.25 -6.08
CA ARG A 95 2.35 5.26 -5.58
C ARG A 95 3.36 5.38 -6.71
N ALA A 96 3.21 4.62 -7.79
CA ALA A 96 4.13 4.68 -8.92
C ALA A 96 4.18 6.08 -9.52
N ILE A 97 3.04 6.76 -9.67
CA ILE A 97 2.96 8.15 -10.11
C ILE A 97 3.71 9.07 -9.15
N LEU A 98 3.32 9.05 -7.86
CA LEU A 98 3.86 9.95 -6.85
C LEU A 98 5.38 9.80 -6.71
N PHE A 99 5.87 8.58 -6.52
CA PHE A 99 7.30 8.35 -6.33
C PHE A 99 8.10 8.59 -7.60
N SER A 100 7.60 8.23 -8.79
CA SER A 100 8.35 8.48 -10.04
C SER A 100 8.49 9.97 -10.35
N VAL A 101 7.44 10.75 -10.09
CA VAL A 101 7.43 12.19 -10.38
C VAL A 101 8.13 12.98 -9.28
N LEU A 102 7.75 12.79 -8.01
CA LEU A 102 8.23 13.62 -6.91
C LEU A 102 9.68 13.31 -6.52
N TYR A 103 10.16 12.07 -6.69
CA TYR A 103 11.57 11.74 -6.44
C TYR A 103 12.52 12.53 -7.34
N ASN A 104 12.11 12.78 -8.58
CA ASN A 104 12.90 13.54 -9.56
C ASN A 104 12.59 15.05 -9.56
N ALA A 105 11.62 15.49 -8.75
CA ALA A 105 11.20 16.88 -8.72
C ALA A 105 12.24 17.75 -7.99
N LYS A 106 12.69 18.82 -8.65
CA LYS A 106 13.61 19.80 -8.05
C LYS A 106 12.92 20.85 -7.18
N LYS A 107 11.59 20.90 -7.24
CA LYS A 107 10.74 21.86 -6.52
C LYS A 107 9.42 21.18 -6.13
N PRO A 108 8.71 21.69 -5.11
CA PRO A 108 7.34 21.26 -4.82
C PRO A 108 6.44 21.42 -6.05
N LEU A 109 5.50 20.49 -6.22
CA LEU A 109 4.59 20.44 -7.36
C LEU A 109 3.13 20.44 -6.92
N THR A 110 2.26 21.12 -7.67
CA THR A 110 0.80 20.98 -7.51
C THR A 110 0.33 19.60 -8.00
N SER A 111 -0.89 19.19 -7.62
CA SER A 111 -1.51 17.95 -8.14
C SER A 111 -1.56 17.95 -9.68
N GLU A 112 -1.95 19.06 -10.30
CA GLU A 112 -1.99 19.21 -11.76
C GLU A 112 -0.60 19.06 -12.41
N GLN A 113 0.43 19.62 -11.78
CA GLN A 113 1.81 19.47 -12.25
C GLN A 113 2.30 18.03 -12.15
N ILE A 114 1.91 17.30 -11.10
CA ILE A 114 2.23 15.88 -10.95
C ILE A 114 1.57 15.06 -12.07
N GLU A 115 0.29 15.32 -12.34
CA GLU A 115 -0.43 14.65 -13.43
C GLU A 115 0.22 14.91 -14.79
N HIS A 116 0.52 16.17 -15.09
CA HIS A 116 1.15 16.53 -16.36
C HIS A 116 2.56 15.94 -16.51
N ALA A 117 3.33 15.85 -15.42
CA ALA A 117 4.62 15.17 -15.43
C ALA A 117 4.48 13.67 -15.73
N TRP A 118 3.53 12.98 -15.11
CA TRP A 118 3.28 11.55 -15.36
C TRP A 118 2.84 11.27 -16.80
N LYS A 119 1.89 12.07 -17.33
CA LYS A 119 1.42 11.93 -18.71
C LYS A 119 2.57 12.00 -19.72
N ARG A 120 3.52 12.90 -19.50
CA ARG A 120 4.75 12.99 -20.31
C ARG A 120 5.67 11.78 -20.14
N LEU A 121 5.87 11.29 -18.91
CA LEU A 121 6.77 10.15 -18.63
C LEU A 121 6.27 8.81 -19.19
N ARG A 122 4.95 8.62 -19.29
CA ARG A 122 4.34 7.36 -19.75
C ARG A 122 3.64 7.47 -21.10
N ASN A 123 3.67 8.64 -21.73
CA ASN A 123 2.96 8.90 -22.99
C ASN A 123 1.47 8.50 -22.89
N CYS A 124 0.80 8.91 -21.82
CA CYS A 124 -0.61 8.61 -21.59
C CYS A 124 -1.48 9.87 -21.61
N ASN A 125 -2.74 9.73 -22.05
CA ASN A 125 -3.63 10.86 -22.27
C ASN A 125 -4.37 11.31 -20.99
N SER A 126 -4.66 10.36 -20.09
CA SER A 126 -5.43 10.61 -18.87
C SER A 126 -4.98 9.69 -17.73
N ILE A 127 -5.26 10.16 -16.52
CA ILE A 127 -5.15 9.38 -15.27
C ILE A 127 -6.60 9.25 -14.77
N GLN A 128 -7.02 8.04 -14.40
CA GLN A 128 -8.38 7.80 -13.91
C GLN A 128 -8.62 8.54 -12.58
N GLN A 129 -9.85 8.96 -12.33
CA GLN A 129 -10.18 9.80 -11.17
C GLN A 129 -9.89 9.10 -9.82
N ASN A 130 -10.24 7.82 -9.71
CA ASN A 130 -9.93 7.00 -8.53
C ASN A 130 -8.43 6.96 -8.19
N ILE A 131 -7.55 6.97 -9.20
CA ILE A 131 -6.10 7.04 -8.99
C ILE A 131 -5.70 8.41 -8.45
N LYS A 132 -6.29 9.49 -8.98
CA LYS A 132 -6.04 10.85 -8.48
C LYS A 132 -6.49 11.02 -7.04
N ASP A 133 -7.66 10.48 -6.70
CA ASP A 133 -8.20 10.52 -5.34
C ASP A 133 -7.27 9.73 -4.39
N GLU A 134 -6.80 8.55 -4.81
CA GLU A 134 -5.86 7.75 -4.02
C GLU A 134 -4.48 8.42 -3.89
N MET A 135 -4.01 9.13 -4.91
CA MET A 135 -2.79 9.95 -4.80
C MET A 135 -2.94 10.98 -3.68
N LEU A 136 -4.06 11.71 -3.64
CA LEU A 136 -4.33 12.70 -2.59
C LEU A 136 -4.46 12.03 -1.22
N ARG A 137 -5.09 10.85 -1.14
CA ARG A 137 -5.17 10.07 0.10
C ARG A 137 -3.78 9.72 0.64
N ILE A 138 -2.93 9.14 -0.21
CA ILE A 138 -1.55 8.75 0.14
C ILE A 138 -0.72 9.95 0.61
N ILE A 139 -0.79 11.07 -0.12
CA ILE A 139 -0.05 12.30 0.25
C ILE A 139 -0.44 12.76 1.65
N ASN A 140 -1.73 12.76 1.96
CA ASN A 140 -2.24 13.30 3.22
C ASN A 140 -2.02 12.35 4.41
N GLN A 141 -2.05 11.03 4.18
CA GLN A 141 -1.86 10.02 5.22
C GLN A 141 -0.38 9.78 5.55
N ASN A 142 0.50 9.82 4.54
CA ASN A 142 1.91 9.44 4.70
C ASN A 142 2.83 10.66 4.87
N ARG A 143 2.62 11.42 5.95
CA ARG A 143 3.40 12.64 6.27
C ARG A 143 4.89 12.38 6.53
N ASN A 144 5.30 11.13 6.74
CA ASN A 144 6.71 10.74 6.85
C ASN A 144 7.44 10.82 5.51
N PHE A 145 6.72 10.61 4.39
CA PHE A 145 7.29 10.62 3.04
C PHE A 145 6.99 11.91 2.29
N PHE A 146 5.82 12.50 2.54
CA PHE A 146 5.36 13.67 1.81
C PHE A 146 5.25 14.90 2.71
N GLU A 147 5.62 16.04 2.16
CA GLU A 147 5.40 17.35 2.75
C GLU A 147 4.44 18.14 1.85
N VAL A 148 3.36 18.64 2.44
CA VAL A 148 2.37 19.48 1.78
C VAL A 148 2.49 20.90 2.34
N THR A 149 2.76 21.88 1.47
CA THR A 149 2.85 23.30 1.82
C THR A 149 1.94 24.13 0.93
N CYS A 150 1.66 25.37 1.32
CA CYS A 150 0.92 26.32 0.49
C CYS A 150 1.91 27.30 -0.15
N GLN A 151 1.90 27.42 -1.47
CA GLN A 151 2.70 28.39 -2.23
C GLN A 151 1.78 29.16 -3.19
N ASN A 152 1.78 30.49 -3.09
CA ASN A 152 0.94 31.36 -3.93
C ASN A 152 -0.57 31.01 -3.91
N GLY A 153 -1.08 30.47 -2.80
CA GLY A 153 -2.47 30.07 -2.65
C GLY A 153 -2.79 28.63 -3.12
N GLU A 154 -1.80 27.90 -3.63
CA GLU A 154 -1.96 26.52 -4.08
C GLU A 154 -1.28 25.53 -3.14
N SER A 155 -1.90 24.36 -2.95
CA SER A 155 -1.26 23.24 -2.23
C SER A 155 -0.24 22.56 -3.12
N VAL A 156 1.01 22.53 -2.67
CA VAL A 156 2.13 21.89 -3.36
C VAL A 156 2.71 20.77 -2.51
N VAL A 157 3.17 19.73 -3.18
CA VAL A 157 3.67 18.49 -2.58
C VAL A 157 5.13 18.30 -2.93
N SER A 158 5.93 17.89 -1.96
CA SER A 158 7.31 17.44 -2.18
C SER A 158 7.60 16.18 -1.36
N MET A 159 8.61 15.41 -1.76
CA MET A 159 9.10 14.33 -0.92
C MET A 159 9.98 14.91 0.19
N ARG A 160 9.79 14.43 1.42
CA ARG A 160 10.76 14.64 2.49
C ARG A 160 12.05 13.94 2.08
N ARG A 161 13.14 14.69 2.02
CA ARG A 161 14.47 14.08 1.90
C ARG A 161 14.79 13.52 3.27
N SER A 162 15.15 12.24 3.35
CA SER A 162 15.87 11.74 4.51
C SER A 162 17.18 12.53 4.56
N ASP A 163 17.24 13.55 5.42
CA ASP A 163 18.51 14.07 5.88
C ASP A 163 19.33 12.85 6.30
N GLY A 164 20.51 12.69 5.69
CA GLY A 164 21.32 11.50 5.83
C GLY A 164 21.39 11.08 7.31
N ALA A 165 20.88 9.88 7.60
CA ALA A 165 21.33 9.16 8.76
C ALA A 165 22.83 8.96 8.53
N GLY A 166 23.62 9.81 9.19
CA GLY A 166 25.06 9.70 9.20
C GLY A 166 25.45 8.29 9.62
N ASP A 167 26.45 7.77 8.92
CA ASP A 167 27.29 6.69 9.41
C ASP A 167 27.52 6.84 10.91
N THR A 168 26.91 5.96 11.69
CA THR A 168 27.45 5.56 12.99
C THR A 168 27.43 4.04 13.01
N ALA A 169 28.43 3.49 12.35
CA ALA A 169 29.04 2.26 12.81
C ALA A 169 29.57 2.52 14.23
N GLN A 170 29.07 1.77 15.20
CA GLN A 170 29.74 1.41 16.44
C GLN A 170 29.21 0.06 16.91
#